data_AF-A0A2A2Y6S8-F1
#
_entry.id   AF-A0A2A2Y6S8-F1
#
_cell.length_a   1.000
_cell.length_b   1.000
_cell.length_c   1.000
_cell.angle_alpha   90.00
_cell.angle_beta   90.00
_cell.angle_gamma   90.00
#
_symmetry.space_group_name_H-M   'P 1'
#
loop_
_entity.id
_entity.type
_entity.pdbx_description
1 polymer ?
#
loop_
_entity_poly.entity_id
_entity_poly.type
_entity_poly.pdbx_seq_one_letter_code
_entity_poly.pdbx_strand_id
1 'polypeptide(L)'
;MKHLPYVCLLTLGSASAFAASAPSSLFASNVEVSYVQQSTDGIAGHLNGWELSATAYLGKSDAFVNAQTSVGGDLGNGADAVSLGYRFKNVASIADVALTVGSDEAYGLALHRALGGGFGAWASYERLANGHDVTVVLSKMIASNVSADLGYSWINRDGAADANQWSLGVRYKF
;
A
#
# COMPACT_ATOMS: atom_id res chain seq x y z
N MET A 1 18.94 21.21 -0.04
CA MET A 1 17.89 20.53 -0.83
C MET A 1 16.87 20.03 0.18
N LYS A 2 15.63 20.56 0.18
CA LYS A 2 14.57 20.09 1.08
C LYS A 2 14.10 18.74 0.52
N HIS A 3 14.50 17.65 1.16
CA HIS A 3 13.96 16.33 0.87
C HIS A 3 12.49 16.32 1.28
N LEU A 4 11.59 16.09 0.32
CA LEU A 4 10.20 15.79 0.62
C LEU A 4 10.16 14.39 1.25
N PRO A 5 9.28 14.15 2.24
CA PRO A 5 9.13 12.82 2.83
C PRO A 5 8.71 11.84 1.73
N TYR A 6 9.46 10.73 1.63
CA TYR A 6 9.20 9.64 0.70
C TYR A 6 8.01 8.83 1.22
N VAL A 7 6.83 9.01 0.64
CA VAL A 7 5.64 8.24 1.01
C VAL A 7 5.54 7.05 0.06
N CYS A 8 5.81 5.86 0.60
CA CYS A 8 5.63 4.59 -0.09
C CYS A 8 4.41 3.89 0.53
N LEU A 9 3.28 3.91 -0.16
CA LEU A 9 2.09 3.12 0.18
C LEU A 9 2.12 1.83 -0.65
N LEU A 10 2.63 0.77 -0.03
CA LEU A 10 2.57 -0.59 -0.55
C LEU A 10 1.13 -1.06 -0.71
N THR A 11 0.60 -0.88 -1.92
CA THR A 11 -0.81 -1.07 -2.22
C THR A 11 -0.99 -2.36 -3.02
N LEU A 12 -1.27 -3.48 -2.32
CA LEU A 12 -1.21 -4.83 -2.89
C LEU A 12 -2.63 -5.44 -3.00
N GLY A 13 -3.11 -5.69 -4.23
CA GLY A 13 -4.53 -5.90 -4.58
C GLY A 13 -5.10 -7.32 -4.57
N SER A 14 -6.35 -7.48 -4.13
CA SER A 14 -7.20 -8.69 -4.01
C SER A 14 -7.25 -9.73 -5.16
N ALA A 15 -7.30 -11.05 -4.88
CA ALA A 15 -7.65 -12.10 -5.84
C ALA A 15 -9.14 -12.46 -5.79
N SER A 16 -9.77 -12.28 -6.94
CA SER A 16 -10.88 -13.06 -7.50
C SER A 16 -11.93 -13.58 -6.50
N ALA A 17 -12.98 -12.78 -6.28
CA ALA A 17 -14.25 -13.15 -5.65
C ALA A 17 -14.13 -13.80 -4.26
N PHE A 18 -14.50 -13.06 -3.20
CA PHE A 18 -14.59 -13.52 -1.81
C PHE A 18 -15.70 -14.58 -1.61
N ALA A 19 -15.58 -15.72 -2.30
CA ALA A 19 -16.47 -16.84 -2.17
C ALA A 19 -16.23 -17.49 -0.80
N ALA A 20 -17.31 -17.57 -0.04
CA ALA A 20 -17.39 -18.35 1.18
C ALA A 20 -16.78 -19.74 0.93
N SER A 21 -15.73 -20.09 1.69
CA SER A 21 -15.12 -21.42 1.90
C SER A 21 -13.67 -21.68 1.44
N ALA A 22 -12.92 -20.75 0.84
CA ALA A 22 -11.47 -20.92 0.66
C ALA A 22 -10.70 -19.59 0.69
N PRO A 23 -9.40 -19.56 1.09
CA PRO A 23 -8.61 -18.33 1.09
C PRO A 23 -8.42 -17.81 -0.34
N SER A 24 -9.30 -16.93 -0.81
CA SER A 24 -9.08 -16.14 -2.01
C SER A 24 -8.00 -15.11 -1.68
N SER A 25 -6.77 -15.39 -2.12
CA SER A 25 -5.58 -14.58 -1.80
C SER A 25 -5.83 -13.13 -2.11
N LEU A 26 -5.33 -12.16 -1.35
CA LEU A 26 -5.63 -10.76 -1.63
C LEU A 26 -4.56 -10.04 -2.47
N PHE A 27 -3.97 -10.79 -3.37
CA PHE A 27 -2.76 -10.41 -4.07
C PHE A 27 -2.88 -10.79 -5.56
N ALA A 28 -2.85 -9.78 -6.42
CA ALA A 28 -3.14 -9.83 -7.85
C ALA A 28 -2.47 -8.62 -8.53
N SER A 29 -2.35 -8.70 -9.86
CA SER A 29 -1.96 -7.54 -10.65
C SER A 29 -3.07 -6.50 -10.57
N ASN A 30 -2.69 -5.26 -10.29
CA ASN A 30 -3.64 -4.21 -10.01
C ASN A 30 -3.05 -2.82 -10.28
N VAL A 31 -3.96 -1.85 -10.38
CA VAL A 31 -3.65 -0.43 -10.32
C VAL A 31 -4.57 0.22 -9.28
N GLU A 32 -4.05 1.18 -8.52
CA GLU A 32 -4.83 1.97 -7.59
C GLU A 32 -4.53 3.45 -7.78
N VAL A 33 -5.60 4.25 -7.75
CA VAL A 33 -5.52 5.69 -7.55
C VAL A 33 -6.04 5.99 -6.17
N SER A 34 -5.27 6.73 -5.38
CA SER A 34 -5.66 7.14 -4.03
C SER A 34 -5.55 8.65 -3.85
N TYR A 35 -6.51 9.20 -3.11
CA TYR A 35 -6.41 10.53 -2.54
C TYR A 35 -5.84 10.42 -1.13
N VAL A 36 -4.93 11.33 -0.80
CA VAL A 36 -4.12 11.27 0.39
C VAL A 36 -4.18 12.59 1.13
N GLN A 37 -4.29 12.53 2.45
CA GLN A 37 -4.25 13.68 3.35
C GLN A 37 -3.27 13.41 4.48
N GLN A 38 -2.15 14.13 4.47
CA GLN A 38 -1.06 14.01 5.44
C GLN A 38 -1.09 15.16 6.46
N SER A 39 -0.88 14.86 7.73
CA SER A 39 -0.68 15.84 8.80
C SER A 39 0.66 15.59 9.48
N THR A 40 1.31 16.66 9.93
CA THR A 40 2.59 16.59 10.65
C THR A 40 2.43 17.15 12.05
N ASP A 41 2.97 16.45 13.04
CA ASP A 41 2.83 16.84 14.43
C ASP A 41 3.44 18.23 14.69
N GLY A 42 2.68 19.04 15.43
CA GLY A 42 3.05 20.43 15.73
C GLY A 42 2.87 21.42 14.57
N ILE A 43 2.35 20.98 13.42
CA ILE A 43 2.05 21.84 12.26
C ILE A 43 0.54 21.88 12.04
N ALA A 44 -0.03 23.09 11.97
CA ALA A 44 -1.45 23.26 11.68
C ALA A 44 -1.75 23.05 10.19
N GLY A 45 -2.80 22.28 9.89
CA GLY A 45 -3.25 22.00 8.53
C GLY A 45 -2.85 20.62 8.02
N HIS A 46 -3.16 20.35 6.75
CA HIS A 46 -2.87 19.09 6.08
C HIS A 46 -2.31 19.35 4.68
N LEU A 47 -1.42 18.47 4.23
CA LEU A 47 -0.99 18.40 2.84
C LEU A 47 -1.86 17.37 2.14
N ASN A 48 -2.41 17.74 0.99
CA ASN A 48 -3.25 16.85 0.20
C ASN A 48 -2.53 16.43 -1.07
N GLY A 49 -2.84 15.26 -1.58
CA GLY A 49 -2.33 14.84 -2.88
C GLY A 49 -3.02 13.62 -3.44
N TRP A 50 -2.59 13.25 -4.63
CA TRP A 50 -2.99 12.01 -5.27
C TRP A 50 -1.78 11.11 -5.43
N GLU A 51 -2.02 9.81 -5.36
CA GLU A 51 -1.01 8.81 -5.65
C GLU A 51 -1.57 7.79 -6.63
N LEU A 52 -0.67 7.27 -7.46
CA LEU A 52 -0.93 6.16 -8.36
C LEU A 52 0.02 5.03 -7.98
N SER A 53 -0.52 3.83 -7.84
CA SER A 53 0.28 2.62 -7.68
C SER A 53 -0.12 1.54 -8.66
N ALA A 54 0.82 0.68 -8.99
CA ALA A 54 0.63 -0.48 -9.84
C ALA A 54 1.41 -1.66 -9.29
N THR A 55 0.81 -2.84 -9.31
CA THR A 55 1.47 -4.11 -9.00
C THR A 55 1.28 -5.07 -10.15
N ALA A 56 2.34 -5.78 -10.55
CA ALA A 56 2.28 -6.80 -11.60
C ALA A 56 3.00 -8.07 -11.16
N TYR A 57 2.30 -9.20 -11.18
CA TYR A 57 2.89 -10.52 -10.94
C TYR A 57 3.67 -11.03 -12.15
N LEU A 58 4.81 -11.66 -11.89
CA LEU A 58 5.71 -12.16 -12.92
C LEU A 58 5.29 -13.59 -13.32
N GLY A 59 4.60 -13.68 -14.45
CA GLY A 59 4.12 -14.95 -14.99
C GLY A 59 3.16 -15.66 -14.04
N LYS A 60 3.43 -16.95 -13.75
CA LYS A 60 2.64 -17.76 -12.81
C LYS A 60 3.25 -17.82 -11.40
N SER A 61 4.26 -17.00 -11.13
CA SER A 61 4.97 -17.01 -9.85
C SER A 61 4.27 -16.13 -8.80
N ASP A 62 4.77 -16.21 -7.58
CA ASP A 62 4.39 -15.32 -6.49
C ASP A 62 5.31 -14.09 -6.37
N ALA A 63 6.24 -13.93 -7.32
CA ALA A 63 7.06 -12.73 -7.44
C ALA A 63 6.27 -11.63 -8.18
N PHE A 64 6.46 -10.38 -7.75
CA PHE A 64 5.79 -9.23 -8.34
C PHE A 64 6.69 -7.99 -8.33
N VAL A 65 6.39 -7.05 -9.21
CA VAL A 65 6.94 -5.70 -9.19
C VAL A 65 5.83 -4.75 -8.77
N ASN A 66 6.13 -3.83 -7.87
CA ASN A 66 5.27 -2.75 -7.46
C ASN A 66 5.93 -1.42 -7.80
N ALA A 67 5.13 -0.47 -8.27
CA ALA A 67 5.55 0.90 -8.54
C ALA A 67 4.52 1.87 -7.99
N GLN A 68 4.98 3.04 -7.56
CA GLN A 68 4.14 4.10 -7.04
C GLN A 68 4.72 5.47 -7.43
N THR A 69 3.84 6.45 -7.59
CA THR A 69 4.19 7.85 -7.79
C THR A 69 3.16 8.79 -7.19
N SER A 70 3.59 9.97 -6.74
CA SER A 70 2.70 11.08 -6.41
C SER A 70 2.32 11.89 -7.65
N VAL A 71 1.04 12.26 -7.74
CA VAL A 71 0.43 12.96 -8.89
C VAL A 71 -0.40 14.15 -8.42
N GLY A 72 0.27 15.16 -7.87
CA GLY A 72 -0.28 16.51 -7.71
C GLY A 72 -0.80 16.78 -6.31
N GLY A 73 -1.40 17.96 -6.14
CA GLY A 73 -1.72 18.53 -4.84
C GLY A 73 -0.49 19.15 -4.17
N ASP A 74 -0.60 19.36 -2.85
CA ASP A 74 0.43 19.95 -1.99
C ASP A 74 1.65 19.03 -1.82
N LEU A 75 1.47 17.72 -2.04
CA LEU A 75 2.55 16.71 -2.02
C LEU A 75 3.44 16.76 -3.27
N GLY A 76 3.03 17.49 -4.33
CA GLY A 76 3.80 17.61 -5.57
C GLY A 76 3.68 16.39 -6.49
N ASN A 77 4.56 16.33 -7.50
CA ASN A 77 4.60 15.25 -8.49
C ASN A 77 5.95 14.53 -8.45
N GLY A 78 5.96 13.23 -8.74
CA GLY A 78 7.17 12.48 -9.06
C GLY A 78 7.96 11.99 -7.84
N ALA A 79 7.29 11.80 -6.70
CA ALA A 79 7.86 10.96 -5.63
C ALA A 79 7.72 9.49 -6.06
N ASP A 80 8.64 9.04 -6.91
CA ASP A 80 8.59 7.74 -7.56
C ASP A 80 9.26 6.66 -6.68
N ALA A 81 8.62 5.51 -6.56
CA ALA A 81 9.16 4.34 -5.89
C ALA A 81 8.90 3.08 -6.71
N VAL A 82 9.87 2.16 -6.70
CA VAL A 82 9.74 0.83 -7.31
C VAL A 82 10.27 -0.21 -6.34
N SER A 83 9.53 -1.30 -6.18
CA SER A 83 9.95 -2.44 -5.39
C SER A 83 9.72 -3.77 -6.10
N LEU A 84 10.59 -4.73 -5.79
CA LEU A 84 10.44 -6.14 -6.14
C LEU A 84 9.96 -6.87 -4.90
N GLY A 85 8.98 -7.75 -5.05
CA GLY A 85 8.46 -8.52 -3.93
C GLY A 85 8.15 -9.97 -4.23
N TYR A 86 7.94 -10.71 -3.15
CA TYR A 86 7.49 -12.09 -3.18
C TYR A 86 6.38 -12.32 -2.15
N ARG A 87 5.33 -13.02 -2.57
CA ARG A 87 4.19 -13.41 -1.71
C ARG A 87 4.33 -14.84 -1.20
N PHE A 88 4.24 -15.00 0.10
CA PHE A 88 3.96 -16.26 0.77
C PHE A 88 2.47 -16.38 1.03
N LYS A 89 1.84 -17.41 0.47
CA LYS A 89 0.41 -17.65 0.63
C LYS A 89 0.11 -18.39 1.93
N ASN A 90 -1.00 -18.03 2.57
CA ASN A 90 -1.59 -18.77 3.69
C ASN A 90 -0.59 -19.08 4.82
N VAL A 91 0.25 -18.09 5.18
CA VAL A 91 1.23 -18.22 6.25
C VAL A 91 0.49 -18.47 7.56
N ALA A 92 0.86 -19.56 8.23
CA ALA A 92 0.24 -20.05 9.46
C ALA A 92 -1.30 -20.21 9.37
N SER A 93 -1.85 -20.36 8.15
CA SER A 93 -3.31 -20.39 7.90
C SER A 93 -4.05 -19.11 8.32
N ILE A 94 -3.34 -17.98 8.44
CA ILE A 94 -3.89 -16.73 8.95
C ILE A 94 -4.01 -15.67 7.85
N ALA A 95 -2.94 -15.46 7.10
CA ALA A 95 -2.82 -14.36 6.16
C ALA A 95 -1.82 -14.70 5.05
N ASP A 96 -1.94 -14.00 3.95
CA ASP A 96 -0.85 -13.93 2.97
C ASP A 96 0.17 -12.89 3.44
N VAL A 97 1.44 -13.15 3.21
CA VAL A 97 2.55 -12.28 3.59
C VAL A 97 3.32 -11.89 2.34
N ALA A 98 3.60 -10.61 2.15
CA ALA A 98 4.49 -10.14 1.12
C ALA A 98 5.74 -9.52 1.73
N LEU A 99 6.89 -9.83 1.13
CA LEU A 99 8.15 -9.15 1.39
C LEU A 99 8.50 -8.34 0.15
N THR A 100 8.99 -7.11 0.34
CA THR A 100 9.44 -6.23 -0.74
C THR A 100 10.80 -5.64 -0.45
N VAL A 101 11.55 -5.38 -1.51
CA VAL A 101 12.79 -4.61 -1.50
C VAL A 101 12.70 -3.54 -2.59
N GLY A 102 12.97 -2.29 -2.23
CA GLY A 102 12.91 -1.15 -3.13
C GLY A 102 14.27 -0.48 -3.31
N SER A 103 14.27 0.64 -4.04
CA SER A 103 15.43 1.55 -4.08
C SER A 103 15.69 2.17 -2.70
N ASP A 104 16.90 2.74 -2.53
CA ASP A 104 17.24 3.56 -1.35
C ASP A 104 17.07 2.84 -0.01
N GLU A 105 17.48 1.57 0.03
CA GLU A 105 17.41 0.71 1.23
C GLU A 105 15.98 0.55 1.78
N ALA A 106 14.98 0.56 0.89
CA ALA A 106 13.60 0.30 1.25
C ALA A 106 13.33 -1.21 1.42
N TYR A 107 12.77 -1.59 2.57
CA TYR A 107 12.38 -2.97 2.88
C TYR A 107 10.95 -2.99 3.42
N GLY A 108 10.08 -3.79 2.82
CA GLY A 108 8.68 -3.88 3.22
C GLY A 108 8.27 -5.28 3.65
N LEU A 109 7.35 -5.31 4.62
CA LEU A 109 6.59 -6.47 5.04
C LEU A 109 5.12 -6.09 5.00
N ALA A 110 4.29 -6.88 4.32
CA ALA A 110 2.84 -6.69 4.31
C ALA A 110 2.11 -7.98 4.66
N LEU A 111 1.07 -7.86 5.46
CA LEU A 111 0.14 -8.92 5.83
C LEU A 111 -1.20 -8.61 5.17
N HIS A 112 -1.81 -9.59 4.51
CA HIS A 112 -3.11 -9.43 3.91
C HIS A 112 -4.06 -10.56 4.30
N ARG A 113 -5.28 -10.20 4.73
CA ARG A 113 -6.31 -11.17 5.07
C ARG A 113 -7.67 -10.83 4.46
N ALA A 114 -8.35 -11.86 3.94
CA ALA A 114 -9.74 -11.79 3.54
C ALA A 114 -10.62 -11.93 4.78
N LEU A 115 -11.50 -10.96 5.01
CA LEU A 115 -12.40 -10.94 6.16
C LEU A 115 -13.78 -11.55 5.83
N GLY A 116 -14.07 -11.80 4.55
CA GLY A 116 -15.37 -12.28 4.08
C GLY A 116 -16.34 -11.15 3.76
N GLY A 117 -17.47 -11.47 3.11
CA GLY A 117 -18.47 -10.46 2.72
C GLY A 117 -17.94 -9.39 1.75
N GLY A 118 -16.88 -9.70 0.99
CA GLY A 118 -16.18 -8.75 0.14
C GLY A 118 -15.27 -7.76 0.87
N PHE A 119 -15.01 -7.96 2.16
CA PHE A 119 -14.06 -7.16 2.94
C PHE A 119 -12.68 -7.82 2.98
N GLY A 120 -11.65 -7.00 2.89
CA GLY A 120 -10.27 -7.36 3.13
C GLY A 120 -9.63 -6.38 4.11
N ALA A 121 -8.54 -6.80 4.73
CA ALA A 121 -7.69 -5.91 5.49
C ALA A 121 -6.23 -6.24 5.18
N TRP A 122 -5.40 -5.20 5.18
CA TRP A 122 -3.97 -5.36 5.15
C TRP A 122 -3.27 -4.41 6.10
N ALA A 123 -2.08 -4.82 6.52
CA ALA A 123 -1.18 -4.00 7.32
C ALA A 123 0.22 -4.15 6.75
N SER A 124 0.99 -3.08 6.74
CA SER A 124 2.38 -3.12 6.30
C SER A 124 3.30 -2.35 7.22
N TYR A 125 4.56 -2.75 7.18
CA TYR A 125 5.69 -2.02 7.72
C TYR A 125 6.68 -1.80 6.57
N GLU A 126 7.16 -0.58 6.43
CA GLU A 126 8.20 -0.25 5.47
C GLU A 126 9.34 0.49 6.17
N ARG A 127 10.54 -0.06 6.10
CA ARG A 127 11.78 0.62 6.48
C ARG A 127 12.28 1.36 5.25
N LEU A 128 12.58 2.65 5.38
CA LEU A 128 13.24 3.47 4.35
C LEU A 128 14.51 4.05 4.95
N ALA A 129 15.57 4.35 4.20
CA ALA A 129 16.86 4.81 4.74
C ALA A 129 16.77 5.81 5.92
N ASN A 130 15.81 6.75 5.87
CA ASN A 130 15.60 7.82 6.84
C ASN A 130 14.42 7.63 7.81
N GLY A 131 13.92 6.43 8.04
CA GLY A 131 12.82 6.20 8.97
C GLY A 131 11.97 4.99 8.61
N HIS A 132 10.70 5.01 8.96
CA HIS A 132 9.80 3.91 8.65
C HIS A 132 8.33 4.34 8.63
N ASP A 133 7.53 3.57 7.90
CA ASP A 133 6.10 3.72 7.81
C ASP A 133 5.40 2.45 8.33
N VAL A 134 4.29 2.64 9.04
CA VAL A 134 3.35 1.57 9.39
C VAL A 134 2.02 1.95 8.79
N THR A 135 1.42 1.05 8.00
CA THR A 135 0.14 1.31 7.35
C THR A 135 -0.87 0.22 7.70
N VAL A 136 -2.12 0.62 7.88
CA VAL A 136 -3.28 -0.29 7.98
C VAL A 136 -4.36 0.15 7.01
N VAL A 137 -4.99 -0.79 6.33
CA VAL A 137 -6.02 -0.50 5.34
C VAL A 137 -7.16 -1.50 5.42
N LEU A 138 -8.36 -0.99 5.26
CA LEU A 138 -9.58 -1.75 5.07
C LEU A 138 -10.05 -1.62 3.62
N SER A 139 -10.33 -2.76 3.03
CA SER A 139 -10.74 -2.89 1.63
C SER A 139 -12.17 -3.38 1.54
N LYS A 140 -12.95 -2.83 0.63
CA LYS A 140 -14.29 -3.33 0.28
C LYS A 140 -14.42 -3.48 -1.22
N MET A 141 -14.73 -4.69 -1.68
CA MET A 141 -15.09 -4.94 -3.06
C MET A 141 -16.41 -4.24 -3.40
N ILE A 142 -16.36 -3.47 -4.48
CA ILE A 142 -17.51 -2.81 -5.12
C ILE A 142 -17.99 -3.67 -6.29
N ALA A 143 -17.04 -4.18 -7.08
CA ALA A 143 -17.27 -5.12 -8.17
C ALA A 143 -16.27 -6.27 -8.07
N SER A 144 -16.40 -7.29 -8.93
CA SER A 144 -15.52 -8.48 -8.92
C SER A 144 -14.03 -8.13 -9.09
N ASN A 145 -13.73 -7.02 -9.75
CA ASN A 145 -12.40 -6.53 -10.06
C ASN A 145 -12.11 -5.11 -9.51
N VAL A 146 -13.04 -4.50 -8.77
CA VAL A 146 -12.88 -3.13 -8.23
C VAL A 146 -13.10 -3.14 -6.71
N SER A 147 -12.16 -2.57 -5.96
CA SER A 147 -12.33 -2.26 -4.53
C SER A 147 -12.19 -0.78 -4.24
N ALA A 148 -12.82 -0.34 -3.16
CA ALA A 148 -12.44 0.86 -2.44
C ALA A 148 -11.59 0.49 -1.22
N ASP A 149 -10.60 1.32 -0.93
CA ASP A 149 -9.57 1.09 0.07
C ASP A 149 -9.47 2.34 0.97
N LEU A 150 -9.65 2.15 2.28
CA LEU A 150 -9.48 3.21 3.28
C LEU A 150 -8.26 2.89 4.14
N GLY A 151 -7.25 3.73 4.07
CA GLY A 151 -5.97 3.52 4.72
C GLY A 151 -5.61 4.59 5.74
N TYR A 152 -4.79 4.19 6.70
CA TYR A 152 -4.13 5.07 7.64
C TYR A 152 -2.67 4.65 7.83
N SER A 153 -1.77 5.63 7.78
CA SER A 153 -0.34 5.42 7.94
C SER A 153 0.23 6.29 9.05
N TRP A 154 1.13 5.71 9.84
CA TRP A 154 2.06 6.42 10.72
C TRP A 154 3.40 6.50 10.01
N ILE A 155 3.92 7.72 9.87
CA ILE A 155 5.14 8.03 9.12
C ILE A 155 6.14 8.63 10.11
N ASN A 156 7.22 7.89 10.38
CA ASN A 156 8.28 8.32 11.29
C ASN A 156 9.56 8.55 10.50
N ARG A 157 10.17 9.73 10.66
CA ARG A 157 11.40 10.10 9.93
C ARG A 157 12.47 10.58 10.89
N ASP A 158 13.68 10.11 10.66
CA ASP A 158 14.84 10.42 11.49
C ASP A 158 15.11 11.93 11.48
N GLY A 159 15.04 12.55 12.66
CA GLY A 159 15.28 13.98 12.83
C GLY A 159 14.16 14.89 12.32
N ALA A 160 12.96 14.35 12.03
CA ALA A 160 11.77 15.13 11.72
C ALA A 160 10.64 14.84 12.73
N ALA A 161 9.59 15.65 12.70
CA ALA A 161 8.37 15.37 13.45
C ALA A 161 7.61 14.20 12.80
N ASP A 162 6.97 13.40 13.63
CA ASP A 162 6.11 12.31 13.17
C ASP A 162 4.94 12.87 12.36
N ALA A 163 4.50 12.08 11.38
CA ALA A 163 3.38 12.42 10.52
C ALA A 163 2.38 11.28 10.49
N ASN A 164 1.14 11.62 10.16
CA ASN A 164 0.10 10.66 9.87
C ASN A 164 -0.54 10.95 8.52
N GLN A 165 -1.15 9.93 7.96
CA GLN A 165 -1.73 10.03 6.64
C GLN A 165 -3.00 9.20 6.55
N TRP A 166 -4.07 9.81 6.06
CA TRP A 166 -5.26 9.11 5.61
C TRP A 166 -5.21 8.93 4.10
N SER A 167 -5.62 7.76 3.61
CA SER A 167 -5.78 7.51 2.18
C SER A 167 -7.16 6.93 1.86
N LEU A 168 -7.72 7.37 0.74
CA LEU A 168 -8.93 6.78 0.15
C LEU A 168 -8.64 6.44 -1.30
N GLY A 169 -8.62 5.15 -1.61
CA GLY A 169 -8.24 4.61 -2.90
C GLY A 169 -9.34 3.84 -3.60
N VAL A 170 -9.23 3.78 -4.93
CA VAL A 170 -9.98 2.85 -5.77
C VAL A 170 -8.99 1.98 -6.54
N ARG A 171 -9.12 0.67 -6.36
CA ARG A 171 -8.21 -0.32 -6.95
C ARG A 171 -8.90 -1.18 -7.97
N TYR A 172 -8.36 -1.21 -9.18
CA TYR A 172 -8.76 -2.09 -10.27
C TYR A 172 -7.79 -3.27 -10.41
N LYS A 173 -8.32 -4.46 -10.64
CA LYS A 173 -7.57 -5.72 -10.65
C LYS A 173 -7.74 -6.45 -11.99
N PHE A 174 -6.68 -7.10 -12.45
CA PHE A 174 -6.65 -7.80 -13.73
C PHE A 174 -5.77 -9.05 -13.71
#